data_AF-A0A0S7EZ76-F1
#
_entry.id   AF-A0A0S7EZ76-F1
#
_cell.length_a   1.000
_cell.length_b   1.000
_cell.length_c   1.000
_cell.angle_alpha   90.00
_cell.angle_beta   90.00
_cell.angle_gamma   90.00
#
_symmetry.space_group_name_H-M   'P 1'
#
loop_
_entity.id
_entity.type
_entity.pdbx_description
1 polymer ?
#
loop_
_entity_poly.entity_id
_entity_poly.type
_entity_poly.pdbx_seq_one_letter_code
_entity_poly.pdbx_strand_id
1 'polypeptide(L)'
;MFGLSNSAVQRLYKTWERIPSKTKRIYCAYERLMDPSRNHRAYRLAVAKLSPPYIPFMPLLLKDMTFIHEGNPNYVDKLVNFEKMRMLAKTVKIVRGCRSQPYVPSSPQRGLADRMFLDGPATRLSTCKPCCFCSHDLKSQYITFIYNLCVFIHIC
;
A
#
# COMPACT_ATOMS: atom_id res chain seq x y z
N MET A 1 -14.00 0.56 -0.51
CA MET A 1 -14.75 1.05 -1.70
C MET A 1 -15.16 -0.11 -2.61
N PHE A 2 -14.25 -1.00 -2.98
CA PHE A 2 -14.53 -2.22 -3.77
C PHE A 2 -15.66 -3.12 -3.20
N GLY A 3 -15.90 -3.07 -1.88
CA GLY A 3 -17.02 -3.79 -1.27
C GLY A 3 -18.40 -3.26 -1.67
N LEU A 4 -18.55 -1.94 -1.84
CA LEU A 4 -19.84 -1.33 -2.23
C LEU A 4 -20.13 -1.47 -3.73
N SER A 5 -19.07 -1.59 -4.55
CA SER A 5 -19.18 -1.87 -5.97
C SER A 5 -19.38 -3.36 -6.29
N ASN A 6 -19.48 -4.22 -5.28
CA ASN A 6 -19.77 -5.64 -5.49
C ASN A 6 -21.20 -5.80 -6.03
N SER A 7 -21.40 -6.65 -7.04
CA SER A 7 -22.72 -6.93 -7.63
C SER A 7 -23.76 -7.33 -6.58
N ALA A 8 -23.34 -8.00 -5.50
CA ALA A 8 -24.21 -8.39 -4.41
C ALA A 8 -24.78 -7.20 -3.63
N VAL A 9 -24.03 -6.11 -3.53
CA VAL A 9 -24.44 -4.87 -2.87
C VAL A 9 -25.14 -3.95 -3.86
N GLN A 10 -24.62 -3.81 -5.08
CA GLN A 10 -25.18 -2.93 -6.11
C GLN A 10 -26.62 -3.28 -6.50
N ARG A 11 -26.99 -4.58 -6.50
CA ARG A 11 -28.36 -5.01 -6.83
C ARG A 11 -29.43 -4.61 -5.81
N LEU A 12 -29.05 -4.15 -4.61
CA LEU A 12 -29.99 -3.77 -3.54
C LEU A 12 -30.62 -2.39 -3.78
N TYR A 13 -31.34 -2.24 -4.89
CA TYR A 13 -31.87 -0.95 -5.37
C TYR A 13 -32.70 -0.22 -4.30
N LYS A 14 -33.57 -0.92 -3.56
CA LYS A 14 -34.39 -0.34 -2.47
C LYS A 14 -33.55 0.30 -1.37
N THR A 15 -32.38 -0.26 -1.08
CA THR A 15 -31.45 0.29 -0.08
C THR A 15 -30.75 1.51 -0.64
N TRP A 16 -30.25 1.43 -1.88
CA TRP A 16 -29.60 2.55 -2.55
C TRP A 16 -30.52 3.76 -2.73
N GLU A 17 -31.81 3.56 -2.98
CA GLU A 17 -32.81 4.65 -3.06
C GLU A 17 -32.90 5.45 -1.76
N ARG A 18 -32.81 4.78 -0.60
CA ARG A 18 -32.92 5.41 0.73
C ARG A 18 -31.68 6.18 1.16
N ILE A 19 -30.55 6.05 0.47
CA ILE A 19 -29.31 6.75 0.84
C ILE A 19 -29.42 8.24 0.48
N PRO A 20 -29.11 9.16 1.41
CA PRO A 20 -29.10 10.60 1.14
C PRO A 20 -28.18 10.98 -0.02
N SER A 21 -28.62 11.94 -0.84
CA SER A 21 -27.87 12.41 -2.03
C SER A 21 -26.47 12.92 -1.70
N LYS A 22 -26.28 13.54 -0.52
CA LYS A 22 -24.96 13.99 -0.03
C LYS A 22 -23.98 12.81 0.09
N THR A 23 -24.42 11.72 0.69
CA THR A 23 -23.62 10.50 0.86
C THR A 23 -23.32 9.83 -0.49
N LYS A 24 -24.31 9.78 -1.39
CA LYS A 24 -24.11 9.29 -2.78
C LYS A 24 -23.03 10.09 -3.51
N ARG A 25 -23.03 11.42 -3.37
CA ARG A 25 -22.01 12.29 -4.00
C ARG A 25 -20.60 12.02 -3.46
N ILE A 26 -20.46 11.82 -2.14
CA ILE A 26 -19.18 11.44 -1.52
C ILE A 26 -18.71 10.08 -2.04
N TYR A 27 -19.60 9.11 -2.11
CA TYR A 27 -19.31 7.79 -2.67
C TYR A 27 -18.79 7.88 -4.12
N CYS A 28 -19.49 8.61 -5.00
CA CYS A 28 -19.04 8.81 -6.38
C CYS A 28 -17.69 9.54 -6.49
N ALA A 29 -17.38 10.44 -5.55
CA ALA A 29 -16.08 11.10 -5.51
C ALA A 29 -14.96 10.10 -5.22
N TYR A 30 -15.18 9.18 -4.27
CA TYR A 30 -14.23 8.09 -4.03
C TYR A 30 -14.11 7.13 -5.22
N GLU A 31 -15.21 6.81 -5.91
CA GLU A 31 -15.18 5.99 -7.13
C GLU A 31 -14.25 6.58 -8.17
N ARG A 32 -14.40 7.87 -8.44
CA ARG A 32 -13.54 8.58 -9.40
C ARG A 32 -12.09 8.65 -8.95
N LEU A 33 -11.85 8.77 -7.66
CA LEU A 33 -10.48 8.80 -7.11
C LEU A 33 -9.77 7.47 -7.33
N MET A 34 -10.48 6.35 -7.13
CA MET A 34 -9.96 4.98 -7.26
C MET A 34 -10.17 4.38 -8.66
N ASP A 35 -10.52 5.19 -9.65
CA ASP A 35 -10.79 4.73 -11.01
C ASP A 35 -9.55 4.07 -11.63
N PRO A 36 -9.66 2.84 -12.17
CA PRO A 36 -8.51 2.10 -12.69
C PRO A 36 -7.99 2.63 -14.03
N SER A 37 -8.74 3.50 -14.72
CA SER A 37 -8.41 4.00 -16.05
C SER A 37 -7.06 4.71 -16.06
N ARG A 38 -6.35 4.59 -17.19
CA ARG A 38 -5.02 5.19 -17.39
C ARG A 38 -4.06 4.86 -16.23
N ASN A 39 -4.12 3.61 -15.74
CA ASN A 39 -3.30 3.12 -14.64
C ASN A 39 -3.47 3.92 -13.33
N HIS A 40 -4.72 4.11 -12.90
CA HIS A 40 -5.06 4.83 -11.66
C HIS A 40 -4.51 6.27 -11.63
N ARG A 41 -4.61 6.99 -12.76
CA ARG A 41 -4.03 8.35 -12.89
C ARG A 41 -4.56 9.32 -11.83
N ALA A 42 -5.87 9.30 -11.56
CA ALA A 42 -6.49 10.17 -10.56
C ALA A 42 -5.91 9.95 -9.17
N TYR A 43 -5.82 8.68 -8.75
CA TYR A 43 -5.18 8.28 -7.49
C TYR A 43 -3.71 8.74 -7.42
N ARG A 44 -2.91 8.49 -8.46
CA ARG A 44 -1.49 8.88 -8.49
C ARG A 44 -1.30 10.39 -8.33
N LEU A 45 -2.13 11.20 -9.00
CA LEU A 45 -2.09 12.66 -8.88
C LEU A 45 -2.50 13.15 -7.48
N ALA A 46 -3.46 12.48 -6.85
CA ALA A 46 -3.85 12.79 -5.48
C ALA A 46 -2.73 12.47 -4.48
N VAL A 47 -2.15 11.27 -4.56
CA VAL A 47 -1.07 10.84 -3.66
C VAL A 47 0.19 11.70 -3.82
N ALA A 48 0.49 12.18 -5.03
CA ALA A 48 1.62 13.08 -5.25
C ALA A 48 1.54 14.40 -4.45
N LYS A 49 0.35 14.77 -3.96
CA LYS A 49 0.11 15.98 -3.14
C LYS A 49 0.02 15.68 -1.65
N LEU A 50 0.03 14.42 -1.23
CA LEU A 50 -0.09 14.04 0.16
C LEU A 50 1.25 14.16 0.89
N SER A 51 1.21 14.65 2.12
CA SER A 51 2.31 14.53 3.07
C SER A 51 2.15 13.25 3.90
N PRO A 52 3.24 12.57 4.28
CA PRO A 52 3.21 11.51 5.28
C PRO A 52 2.60 11.98 6.62
N PRO A 53 2.02 11.08 7.44
CA PRO A 53 1.86 9.65 7.19
C PRO A 53 0.59 9.31 6.39
N TYR A 54 0.68 8.41 5.42
CA TYR A 54 -0.49 7.90 4.69
C TYR A 54 -0.29 6.44 4.25
N ILE A 55 -1.38 5.69 4.11
CA ILE A 55 -1.35 4.30 3.65
C ILE A 55 -1.51 4.30 2.12
N PRO A 56 -0.51 3.88 1.35
CA PRO A 56 -0.64 3.79 -0.10
C PRO A 56 -1.49 2.59 -0.51
N PHE A 57 -2.09 2.66 -1.70
CA PHE A 57 -2.84 1.56 -2.29
C PHE A 57 -1.86 0.49 -2.78
N MET A 58 -1.56 -0.46 -1.90
CA MET A 58 -0.55 -1.49 -2.09
C MET A 58 -0.69 -2.28 -3.40
N PRO A 59 -1.90 -2.68 -3.85
CA PRO A 59 -2.06 -3.39 -5.12
C PRO A 59 -1.48 -2.64 -6.32
N LEU A 60 -1.59 -1.30 -6.35
CA LEU A 60 -1.04 -0.50 -7.44
C LEU A 60 0.49 -0.47 -7.42
N LEU A 61 1.09 -0.32 -6.23
CA LEU A 61 2.56 -0.34 -6.08
C LEU A 61 3.13 -1.71 -6.42
N LEU A 62 2.48 -2.77 -5.97
CA LEU A 62 2.83 -4.15 -6.29
C LEU A 62 2.77 -4.39 -7.79
N LYS A 63 1.69 -3.96 -8.44
CA LYS A 63 1.55 -4.06 -9.90
C LYS A 63 2.70 -3.36 -10.63
N ASP A 64 3.09 -2.17 -10.19
CA ASP A 64 4.21 -1.43 -10.79
C ASP A 64 5.54 -2.19 -10.62
N MET A 65 5.79 -2.77 -9.45
CA MET A 65 7.01 -3.56 -9.18
C MET A 65 7.04 -4.84 -10.01
N THR A 66 5.91 -5.56 -10.11
CA THR A 66 5.80 -6.75 -10.97
C THR A 66 6.10 -6.39 -12.42
N PHE A 67 5.51 -5.31 -12.94
CA PHE A 67 5.75 -4.85 -14.31
C PHE A 67 7.23 -4.52 -14.56
N ILE A 68 7.90 -3.86 -13.61
CA ILE A 68 9.33 -3.60 -13.70
C ILE A 68 10.14 -4.91 -13.65
N HIS A 69 9.75 -5.83 -12.78
CA HIS A 69 10.46 -7.09 -12.56
C HIS A 69 10.43 -7.99 -13.79
N GLU A 70 9.24 -8.17 -14.37
CA GLU A 70 9.00 -9.03 -15.53
C GLU A 70 9.45 -8.38 -16.83
N GLY A 71 9.29 -7.05 -16.96
CA GLY A 71 9.62 -6.33 -18.19
C GLY A 71 11.10 -6.00 -18.39
N ASN A 72 11.95 -6.15 -17.36
CA ASN A 72 13.36 -5.76 -17.43
C ASN A 72 14.27 -6.89 -16.90
N PRO A 73 15.31 -7.32 -17.63
CA PRO A 73 16.25 -8.31 -17.12
C PRO A 73 17.12 -7.72 -16.01
N ASN A 74 17.55 -8.57 -15.07
CA ASN A 74 18.47 -8.16 -13.98
C ASN A 74 19.88 -7.83 -14.50
N TYR A 75 20.27 -8.44 -15.62
CA TYR A 75 21.57 -8.26 -16.25
C TYR A 75 21.41 -7.97 -17.74
N VAL A 76 22.26 -7.10 -18.27
CA VAL A 76 22.40 -6.80 -19.70
C VAL A 76 23.89 -6.92 -20.01
N ASP A 77 24.26 -7.72 -21.00
CA ASP A 77 25.66 -7.97 -21.36
C ASP A 77 26.57 -8.38 -20.18
N LYS A 78 26.04 -9.26 -19.30
CA LYS A 78 26.68 -9.72 -18.06
C LYS A 78 26.94 -8.63 -17.01
N LEU A 79 26.47 -7.40 -17.24
CA LEU A 79 26.51 -6.29 -16.28
C LEU A 79 25.16 -6.11 -15.60
N VAL A 80 25.15 -5.59 -14.37
CA VAL A 80 23.92 -5.32 -13.62
C VAL A 80 23.12 -4.23 -14.31
N ASN A 81 21.82 -4.45 -14.47
CA ASN A 81 20.91 -3.44 -15.01
C ASN A 81 20.54 -2.40 -13.93
N PHE A 82 21.35 -1.34 -13.83
CA PHE A 82 21.10 -0.26 -12.87
C PHE A 82 19.79 0.51 -13.13
N GLU A 83 19.29 0.54 -14.35
CA GLU A 83 18.01 1.20 -14.64
C GLU A 83 16.85 0.44 -13.99
N LYS A 84 16.84 -0.90 -14.07
CA LYS A 84 15.89 -1.74 -13.32
C LYS A 84 15.97 -1.46 -11.82
N MET A 85 17.18 -1.40 -11.26
CA MET A 85 17.37 -1.11 -9.83
C MET A 85 16.82 0.25 -9.44
N ARG A 86 17.08 1.27 -10.28
CA ARG A 86 16.59 2.63 -10.07
C ARG A 86 15.07 2.71 -10.11
N MET A 87 14.43 1.97 -11.03
CA MET A 87 12.97 1.89 -11.12
C MET A 87 12.36 1.26 -9.86
N LEU A 88 12.87 0.12 -9.41
CA LEU A 88 12.41 -0.52 -8.17
C LEU A 88 12.63 0.36 -6.94
N ALA A 89 13.80 1.01 -6.85
CA ALA A 89 14.14 1.91 -5.75
C ALA A 89 13.16 3.10 -5.63
N LYS A 90 12.56 3.59 -6.73
CA LYS A 90 11.53 4.63 -6.67
C LYS A 90 10.31 4.16 -5.87
N THR A 91 9.83 2.94 -6.10
CA THR A 91 8.68 2.39 -5.37
C THR A 91 9.02 2.19 -3.89
N VAL A 92 10.22 1.70 -3.57
CA VAL A 92 10.69 1.56 -2.18
C VAL A 92 10.75 2.91 -1.47
N LYS A 93 11.24 3.96 -2.15
CA LYS A 93 11.28 5.32 -1.61
C LYS A 93 9.88 5.84 -1.27
N ILE A 94 8.87 5.56 -2.09
CA ILE A 94 7.47 5.91 -1.79
C ILE A 94 7.04 5.24 -0.49
N VAL A 95 7.19 3.92 -0.37
CA VAL A 95 6.79 3.16 0.84
C VAL A 95 7.51 3.67 2.10
N ARG A 96 8.80 4.00 1.99
CA ARG A 96 9.56 4.61 3.08
C ARG A 96 9.07 6.01 3.44
N GLY A 97 8.73 6.82 2.44
CA GLY A 97 8.17 8.16 2.61
C GLY A 97 6.84 8.12 3.37
N CYS A 98 5.94 7.23 2.98
CA CYS A 98 4.63 7.03 3.62
C CYS A 98 4.69 6.82 5.13
N ARG A 99 5.73 6.15 5.63
CA ARG A 99 5.95 5.80 7.05
C ARG A 99 6.96 6.71 7.77
N SER A 100 7.39 7.80 7.13
CA SER A 100 8.43 8.69 7.68
C SER A 100 7.97 9.47 8.91
N GLN A 101 6.66 9.55 9.14
CA GLN A 101 6.05 10.14 10.32
C GLN A 101 5.17 9.10 11.02
N PRO A 102 5.05 9.14 12.36
CA PRO A 102 4.14 8.26 13.08
C PRO A 102 2.69 8.71 12.88
N TYR A 103 1.77 7.76 12.82
CA TYR A 103 0.34 8.07 12.94
C TYR A 103 0.06 8.57 14.34
N VAL A 104 -0.46 9.79 14.46
CA VAL A 104 -0.95 10.32 15.73
C VAL A 104 -2.41 9.88 15.88
N PRO A 105 -2.77 9.08 16.91
CA PRO A 105 -4.14 8.69 17.14
C PRO A 105 -4.99 9.93 17.42
N SER A 106 -5.95 10.22 16.53
CA SER A 106 -6.83 11.39 16.65
C SER A 106 -8.03 11.16 17.57
N SER A 107 -8.15 9.98 18.22
CA SER A 107 -9.23 9.66 19.15
C SER A 107 -8.79 8.69 20.25
N PRO A 108 -9.37 8.77 21.47
CA PRO A 108 -9.18 7.76 22.49
C PRO A 108 -10.00 6.52 22.10
N GLN A 109 -9.39 5.57 21.39
CA GLN A 109 -10.00 4.27 21.10
C GLN A 109 -9.93 3.37 22.34
N ARG A 110 -10.55 3.77 23.45
CA ARG A 110 -10.69 2.92 24.64
C ARG A 110 -11.87 1.97 24.40
N GLY A 111 -11.62 0.76 23.89
CA GLY A 111 -12.61 -0.31 23.95
C GLY A 111 -12.51 -1.39 22.87
N LEU A 112 -11.98 -1.09 21.68
CA LEU A 112 -11.89 -2.10 20.60
C LEU A 112 -10.50 -2.76 20.51
N ALA A 113 -9.43 -2.00 20.75
CA ALA A 113 -8.07 -2.55 20.75
C ALA A 113 -7.82 -3.53 21.92
N ASP A 114 -8.47 -3.28 23.06
CA ASP A 114 -8.33 -4.07 24.29
C ASP A 114 -8.91 -5.50 24.19
N ARG A 115 -9.72 -5.78 23.16
CA ARG A 115 -10.30 -7.11 22.93
C ARG A 115 -9.54 -7.96 21.92
N MET A 116 -8.60 -7.37 21.16
CA MET A 116 -7.77 -8.12 20.20
C MET A 116 -6.33 -8.34 20.69
N PHE A 117 -5.89 -7.63 21.74
CA PHE A 117 -4.53 -7.69 22.27
C PHE A 117 -4.49 -7.94 23.79
N LEU A 118 -4.92 -9.11 24.25
CA LEU A 118 -4.52 -9.72 25.52
C LEU A 118 -4.22 -11.18 25.17
N ASP A 119 -3.04 -11.78 25.30
CA ASP A 119 -1.83 -11.46 26.07
C ASP A 119 -0.59 -11.74 25.21
N GLY A 120 0.41 -10.85 25.29
CA GLY A 120 1.75 -11.13 24.80
C GLY A 120 2.72 -10.08 25.35
N PRO A 121 3.79 -10.48 26.05
CA PRO A 121 4.67 -9.52 26.70
C PRO A 121 5.26 -8.57 25.67
N ALA A 122 5.33 -7.29 26.04
CA ALA A 122 5.92 -6.21 25.28
C ALA A 122 7.35 -6.56 24.89
N THR A 123 7.50 -7.24 23.76
CA THR A 123 8.79 -7.48 23.17
C THR A 123 9.11 -6.17 22.48
N ARG A 124 10.04 -5.41 23.08
CA ARG A 124 10.79 -4.39 22.36
C ARG A 124 11.18 -5.00 21.00
N LEU A 125 10.51 -4.59 19.93
CA LEU A 125 10.98 -4.93 18.59
C LEU A 125 12.23 -4.10 18.36
N SER A 126 13.34 -4.76 18.70
CA SER A 126 14.71 -4.55 18.29
C SER A 126 14.85 -3.50 17.20
N THR A 127 15.62 -2.47 17.51
CA THR A 127 16.25 -1.60 16.52
C THR A 127 16.69 -2.46 15.32
N CYS A 128 16.09 -2.24 14.14
CA CYS A 128 16.72 -2.65 12.90
C CYS A 128 18.08 -1.94 12.87
N LYS A 129 19.11 -2.67 13.29
CA LYS A 129 20.49 -2.28 13.08
C LYS A 129 20.65 -2.01 11.59
N PRO A 130 21.39 -0.97 11.18
CA PRO A 130 21.78 -0.77 9.80
C PRO A 130 22.85 -1.82 9.45
N CYS A 131 22.44 -3.08 9.29
CA CYS A 131 23.36 -4.16 8.93
C CYS A 131 23.24 -4.45 7.44
N CYS A 132 24.25 -3.94 6.72
CA CYS A 132 24.83 -4.49 5.49
C CYS A 132 23.86 -4.79 4.34
N PHE A 133 23.72 -3.81 3.44
CA PHE A 133 23.42 -4.07 2.03
C PHE A 133 24.60 -4.85 1.43
N CYS A 134 24.62 -6.16 1.60
CA CYS A 134 25.56 -7.06 0.94
C CYS A 134 24.90 -7.75 -0.25
N SER A 135 25.63 -7.73 -1.36
CA SER A 135 25.23 -8.05 -2.73
C SER A 135 24.99 -9.54 -3.02
N HIS A 136 24.15 -10.24 -2.25
CA HIS A 136 23.77 -11.62 -2.58
C HIS A 136 22.25 -11.82 -2.69
N ASP A 137 21.86 -12.11 -3.92
CA ASP A 137 20.56 -12.57 -4.43
C ASP A 137 19.37 -11.59 -4.42
N LEU A 138 19.22 -10.91 -5.57
CA LEU A 138 18.10 -10.03 -5.89
C LEU A 138 16.73 -10.73 -5.90
N LYS A 139 16.67 -12.05 -6.14
CA LYS A 139 15.41 -12.81 -6.03
C LYS A 139 14.99 -12.89 -4.57
N SER A 140 15.94 -13.14 -3.68
CA SER A 140 15.71 -13.15 -2.24
C SER A 140 15.24 -11.78 -1.75
N GLN A 141 15.84 -10.67 -2.20
CA GLN A 141 15.39 -9.33 -1.81
C GLN A 141 13.98 -8.96 -2.31
N TYR A 142 13.60 -9.35 -3.53
CA TYR A 142 12.24 -9.13 -4.05
C TYR A 142 11.20 -9.96 -3.28
N ILE A 143 11.51 -11.24 -3.04
CA ILE A 143 10.69 -12.15 -2.23
C ILE A 143 10.61 -11.60 -0.80
N THR A 144 11.72 -11.35 -0.11
CA THR A 144 11.74 -10.75 1.22
C THR A 144 11.02 -9.40 1.26
N PHE A 145 11.09 -8.57 0.22
CA PHE A 145 10.31 -7.33 0.15
C PHE A 145 8.82 -7.60 0.02
N ILE A 146 8.38 -8.49 -0.87
CA ILE A 146 6.97 -8.92 -1.02
C ILE A 146 6.47 -9.57 0.29
N TYR A 147 7.26 -10.44 0.91
CA TYR A 147 6.93 -11.11 2.17
C TYR A 147 6.87 -10.12 3.33
N ASN A 148 7.82 -9.18 3.46
CA ASN A 148 7.75 -8.12 4.48
C ASN A 148 6.61 -7.13 4.22
N LEU A 149 6.22 -6.92 2.96
CA LEU A 149 5.05 -6.13 2.58
C LEU A 149 3.74 -6.84 2.93
N CYS A 150 3.68 -8.17 2.74
CA CYS A 150 2.57 -9.01 3.21
C CYS A 150 2.47 -9.02 4.73
N VAL A 151 3.61 -9.11 5.45
CA VAL A 151 3.65 -9.00 6.92
C VAL A 151 3.16 -7.62 7.38
N PHE A 152 3.46 -6.56 6.62
CA PHE A 152 2.94 -5.21 6.89
C PHE A 152 1.41 -5.09 6.70
N ILE A 153 0.82 -5.83 5.75
CA ILE A 153 -0.64 -5.91 5.59
C ILE A 153 -1.30 -6.66 6.76
N HIS A 154 -0.59 -7.60 7.39
CA HIS A 154 -1.10 -8.36 8.54
C HIS A 154 -0.98 -7.64 9.89
N ILE A 155 -0.23 -6.54 9.96
CA ILE A 155 0.05 -5.77 11.18
C ILE A 155 -0.73 -4.45 11.24
N CYS A 156 -1.37 -4.04 10.13
CA CYS A 156 -2.26 -2.86 10.07
C CYS A 156 -3.74 -3.24 10.12
#